data_AF-A0A0P7UGM4-F1
#
_entry.id   AF-A0A0P7UGM4-F1
#
_cell.length_a   1.000
_cell.length_b   1.000
_cell.length_c   1.000
_cell.angle_alpha   90.00
_cell.angle_beta   90.00
_cell.angle_gamma   90.00
#
_symmetry.space_group_name_H-M   'P 1'
#
loop_
_entity.id
_entity.type
_entity.pdbx_description
1 polymer ?
#
loop_
_entity_poly.entity_id
_entity_poly.type
_entity_poly.pdbx_seq_one_letter_code
_entity_poly.pdbx_strand_id
1 'polypeptide(L)'
;MVFLTLSRWIRNRGPDRWWRVQEVLKHARHFRGRKNRCFRLALWISRIAAGTREHGMKYPVLVCNLVKTGVEVNRRVLCDLAITEPRSFQSLVALAKARREEGLRDALGDGKEPPGVFSRIVQSH
;
A
#
# COMPACT_ATOMS: atom_id res chain seq x y z
N MET A 1 -8.00 2.94 64.39
CA MET A 1 -7.26 2.30 63.29
C MET A 1 -8.19 1.32 62.58
N VAL A 2 -8.91 1.78 61.56
CA VAL A 2 -9.87 0.93 60.82
C VAL A 2 -9.15 0.29 59.64
N PHE A 3 -9.25 -1.03 59.56
CA PHE A 3 -8.68 -1.97 58.59
C PHE A 3 -9.19 -1.76 57.13
N LEU A 4 -9.14 -0.54 56.60
CA LEU A 4 -9.45 -0.25 55.19
C LEU A 4 -8.29 -0.59 54.21
N THR A 5 -7.22 -1.21 54.71
CA THR A 5 -5.99 -1.43 53.95
C THR A 5 -5.98 -2.73 53.15
N LEU A 6 -6.65 -3.81 53.60
CA LEU A 6 -6.55 -5.11 52.91
C LEU A 6 -7.32 -5.18 51.59
N SER A 7 -8.55 -4.67 51.55
CA SER A 7 -9.41 -4.65 50.35
C SER A 7 -8.96 -3.60 49.32
N ARG A 8 -8.21 -2.57 49.76
CA ARG A 8 -7.47 -1.66 48.86
C ARG A 8 -6.17 -2.29 48.35
N TRP A 9 -5.47 -3.07 49.18
CA TRP A 9 -4.22 -3.73 48.81
C TRP A 9 -4.43 -4.90 47.82
N ILE A 10 -5.51 -5.66 47.96
CA ILE A 10 -5.86 -6.75 47.03
C ILE A 10 -6.29 -6.20 45.65
N ARG A 11 -6.97 -5.05 45.59
CA ARG A 11 -7.29 -4.37 44.31
C ARG A 11 -6.08 -3.71 43.64
N ASN A 12 -4.98 -3.49 44.37
CA ASN A 12 -3.78 -2.79 43.88
C ASN A 12 -2.54 -3.67 43.71
N ARG A 13 -2.64 -5.00 43.83
CA ARG A 13 -1.54 -5.90 43.38
C ARG A 13 -1.61 -6.13 41.87
N GLY A 14 -1.54 -5.04 41.10
CA GLY A 14 -1.04 -5.08 39.73
C GLY A 14 0.42 -4.63 39.73
N PRO A 15 1.23 -5.02 38.75
CA PRO A 15 2.65 -4.66 38.70
C PRO A 15 2.78 -3.14 38.84
N ASP A 16 3.65 -2.73 39.75
CA ASP A 16 3.88 -1.35 40.22
C ASP A 16 3.74 -0.33 39.08
N ARG A 17 3.23 0.87 39.36
CA ARG A 17 3.07 1.97 38.38
C ARG A 17 4.29 2.12 37.46
N TRP A 18 5.49 1.88 37.99
CA TRP A 18 6.75 1.84 37.26
C TRP A 18 6.78 0.79 36.13
N TRP A 19 6.45 -0.48 36.38
CA TRP A 19 6.43 -1.54 35.36
C TRP A 19 5.43 -1.26 34.24
N ARG A 20 4.24 -0.75 34.59
CA ARG A 20 3.23 -0.35 33.59
C ARG A 20 3.76 0.76 32.69
N VAL A 21 4.42 1.77 33.25
CA VAL A 21 5.03 2.86 32.48
C VAL A 21 6.15 2.32 31.58
N GLN A 22 6.99 1.42 32.07
CA GLN A 22 8.03 0.77 31.26
C GLN A 22 7.46 -0.04 30.10
N GLU A 23 6.39 -0.79 30.32
CA GLU A 23 5.70 -1.56 29.29
C GLU A 23 5.08 -0.66 28.20
N VAL A 24 4.40 0.42 28.62
CA VAL A 24 3.86 1.43 27.68
C VAL A 24 4.99 2.08 26.87
N LEU A 25 6.12 2.43 27.51
CA LEU A 25 7.27 3.00 26.81
C LEU A 25 7.92 2.02 25.84
N LYS A 26 8.02 0.73 26.20
CA LYS A 26 8.50 -0.36 25.34
C LYS A 26 7.63 -0.51 24.10
N HIS A 27 6.31 -0.55 24.27
CA HIS A 27 5.36 -0.58 23.16
C HIS A 27 5.43 0.71 22.33
N ALA A 28 5.45 1.89 22.96
CA ALA A 28 5.57 3.15 22.26
C ALA A 28 6.85 3.21 21.40
N ARG A 29 7.99 2.75 21.92
CA ARG A 29 9.25 2.65 21.18
C ARG A 29 9.18 1.66 20.03
N HIS A 30 8.56 0.50 20.26
CA HIS A 30 8.38 -0.53 19.23
C HIS A 30 7.46 -0.08 18.09
N PHE A 31 6.42 0.69 18.41
CA PHE A 31 5.43 1.19 17.45
C PHE A 31 5.79 2.53 16.81
N ARG A 32 6.77 3.27 17.36
CA ARG A 32 7.36 4.45 16.68
C ARG A 32 7.90 4.01 15.32
N GLY A 33 7.47 4.70 14.26
CA GLY A 33 7.81 4.36 12.87
C GLY A 33 7.00 3.20 12.25
N ARG A 34 6.57 2.19 13.03
CA ARG A 34 5.79 1.04 12.52
C ARG A 34 4.29 1.32 12.38
N LYS A 35 3.68 2.03 13.34
CA LYS A 35 2.23 2.29 13.40
C LYS A 35 1.66 2.91 12.10
N ASN A 36 2.49 3.70 11.42
CA ASN A 36 2.06 4.45 10.23
C ASN A 36 2.43 3.80 8.91
N ARG A 37 3.32 2.81 8.87
CA ARG A 37 3.77 2.24 7.59
C ARG A 37 2.87 1.10 7.14
N CYS A 38 2.62 0.10 7.99
CA CYS A 38 1.81 -1.07 7.61
C CYS A 38 0.34 -0.71 7.41
N PHE A 39 -0.25 0.03 8.37
CA PHE A 39 -1.66 0.44 8.29
C PHE A 39 -1.93 1.32 7.08
N ARG A 40 -1.06 2.32 6.84
CA ARG A 40 -1.23 3.26 5.73
C ARG A 40 -0.97 2.61 4.38
N LEU A 41 0.03 1.72 4.27
CA LEU A 41 0.26 0.93 3.06
C LEU A 41 -0.96 0.06 2.74
N ALA A 42 -1.50 -0.64 3.72
CA ALA A 42 -2.69 -1.47 3.55
C ALA A 42 -3.90 -0.62 3.09
N LEU A 43 -4.09 0.55 3.69
CA LEU A 43 -5.17 1.48 3.35
C LEU A 43 -5.00 2.12 1.96
N TRP A 44 -3.78 2.45 1.55
CA TRP A 44 -3.51 2.91 0.19
C TRP A 44 -3.79 1.81 -0.84
N ILE A 45 -3.33 0.58 -0.57
CA ILE A 45 -3.57 -0.56 -1.45
C ILE A 45 -5.08 -0.83 -1.57
N SER A 46 -5.84 -0.79 -0.46
CA SER A 46 -7.28 -1.03 -0.51
C SER A 46 -8.01 0.05 -1.32
N ARG A 47 -7.63 1.32 -1.18
CA ARG A 47 -8.19 2.43 -1.97
C ARG A 47 -7.86 2.32 -3.45
N ILE A 48 -6.61 2.04 -3.80
CA ILE A 48 -6.21 1.81 -5.19
C ILE A 48 -6.94 0.59 -5.75
N ALA A 49 -7.06 -0.48 -4.97
CA ALA A 49 -7.78 -1.68 -5.40
C ALA A 49 -9.25 -1.37 -5.70
N ALA A 50 -9.92 -0.56 -4.87
CA ALA A 50 -11.28 -0.09 -5.15
C ALA A 50 -11.34 0.72 -6.45
N GLY A 51 -10.49 1.74 -6.63
CA GLY A 51 -10.46 2.53 -7.87
C GLY A 51 -10.16 1.69 -9.12
N THR A 52 -9.24 0.72 -9.04
CA THR A 52 -8.96 -0.16 -10.17
C THR A 52 -10.14 -1.07 -10.53
N ARG A 53 -10.94 -1.49 -9.53
CA ARG A 53 -12.11 -2.35 -9.75
C ARG A 53 -13.21 -1.61 -10.50
N GLU A 54 -13.40 -0.33 -10.24
CA GLU A 54 -14.33 0.52 -11.00
C GLU A 54 -13.99 0.54 -12.49
N HIS A 55 -12.70 0.46 -12.83
CA HIS A 55 -12.21 0.37 -14.19
C HIS A 55 -11.99 -1.07 -14.70
N GLY A 56 -12.43 -2.11 -13.97
CA GLY A 56 -12.34 -3.51 -14.38
C GLY A 56 -10.91 -4.10 -14.36
N MET A 57 -10.00 -3.56 -13.55
CA MET A 57 -8.64 -4.07 -13.38
C MET A 57 -8.36 -4.48 -11.93
N LYS A 58 -7.45 -5.44 -11.72
CA LYS A 58 -6.95 -5.79 -10.38
C LYS A 58 -5.68 -5.00 -10.06
N TYR A 59 -5.52 -4.55 -8.81
CA TYR A 59 -4.35 -3.80 -8.33
C TYR A 59 -2.98 -4.38 -8.71
N PRO A 60 -2.70 -5.69 -8.53
CA PRO A 60 -1.37 -6.24 -8.88
C PRO A 60 -1.04 -6.10 -10.37
N VAL A 61 -2.07 -6.19 -11.22
CA VAL A 61 -1.95 -6.04 -12.66
C VAL A 61 -1.67 -4.59 -13.03
N LEU A 62 -2.33 -3.63 -12.37
CA LEU A 62 -2.04 -2.21 -12.57
C LEU A 62 -0.57 -1.91 -12.28
N VAL A 63 -0.10 -2.26 -11.07
CA VAL A 63 1.26 -1.93 -10.63
C VAL A 63 2.31 -2.61 -11.51
N CYS A 64 2.10 -3.89 -11.87
CA CYS A 64 3.03 -4.61 -12.74
C CYS A 64 3.18 -3.92 -14.10
N ASN A 65 2.07 -3.49 -14.72
CA ASN A 65 2.12 -2.85 -16.03
C ASN A 65 2.68 -1.42 -15.98
N LEU A 66 2.41 -0.65 -14.92
CA LEU A 66 3.00 0.67 -14.76
C LEU A 66 4.54 0.62 -14.64
N VAL A 67 5.07 -0.37 -13.91
CA VAL A 67 6.53 -0.58 -13.82
C VAL A 67 7.09 -0.99 -15.19
N LYS A 68 6.40 -1.85 -15.94
CA LYS A 68 6.82 -2.26 -17.30
C LYS A 68 6.84 -1.10 -18.31
N THR A 69 6.01 -0.07 -18.10
CA THR A 69 6.01 1.15 -18.91
C THR A 69 7.04 2.19 -18.44
N GLY A 70 7.80 1.91 -17.38
CA GLY A 70 8.75 2.88 -16.79
C GLY A 70 8.10 4.00 -15.97
N VAL A 71 6.83 3.84 -15.60
CA VAL A 71 6.07 4.83 -14.82
C VAL A 71 6.23 4.52 -13.33
N GLU A 72 7.22 5.14 -12.71
CA GLU A 72 7.52 4.96 -11.29
C GLU A 72 6.67 5.87 -10.41
N VAL A 73 5.50 5.37 -9.98
CA VAL A 73 4.57 6.13 -9.13
C VAL A 73 4.49 5.54 -7.72
N ASN A 74 4.69 6.41 -6.72
CA ASN A 74 4.51 6.06 -5.32
C ASN A 74 3.06 5.70 -5.01
N ARG A 75 2.84 4.65 -4.20
CA ARG A 75 1.49 4.19 -3.79
C ARG A 75 0.68 5.25 -3.06
N ARG A 76 1.35 6.16 -2.35
CA ARG A 76 0.70 7.33 -1.74
C ARG A 76 0.04 8.22 -2.80
N VAL A 77 0.83 8.63 -3.79
CA VAL A 77 0.37 9.49 -4.89
C VAL A 77 -0.70 8.77 -5.71
N LEU A 78 -0.51 7.49 -6.02
CA LEU A 78 -1.50 6.71 -6.75
C LEU A 78 -2.84 6.60 -6.00
N CYS A 79 -2.79 6.46 -4.68
CA CYS A 79 -3.99 6.48 -3.84
C CYS A 79 -4.64 7.86 -3.81
N ASP A 80 -3.86 8.93 -3.69
CA ASP A 80 -4.40 10.29 -3.66
C ASP A 80 -5.05 10.63 -5.00
N LEU A 81 -4.41 10.30 -6.14
CA LEU A 81 -4.98 10.44 -7.48
C LEU A 81 -6.30 9.67 -7.66
N ALA A 82 -6.38 8.45 -7.14
CA ALA A 82 -7.62 7.66 -7.20
C ALA A 82 -8.80 8.33 -6.45
N ILE A 83 -8.52 9.20 -5.48
CA ILE A 83 -9.54 9.91 -4.70
C ILE A 83 -9.84 11.27 -5.30
N THR A 84 -8.80 12.06 -5.61
CA THR A 84 -8.96 13.48 -5.97
C THR A 84 -9.12 13.69 -7.47
N GLU A 85 -8.48 12.86 -8.30
CA GLU A 85 -8.32 13.09 -9.74
C GLU A 85 -8.72 11.85 -10.55
N PRO A 86 -10.04 11.56 -10.69
CA PRO A 86 -10.52 10.33 -11.32
C PRO A 86 -10.13 10.23 -12.80
N ARG A 87 -10.05 11.36 -13.52
CA ARG A 87 -9.65 11.39 -14.95
C ARG A 87 -8.19 10.99 -15.13
N SER A 88 -7.30 11.55 -14.30
CA SER A 88 -5.87 11.23 -14.32
C SER A 88 -5.63 9.77 -13.96
N PHE A 89 -6.35 9.27 -12.94
CA PHE A 89 -6.28 7.86 -12.55
C PHE A 89 -6.80 6.94 -13.67
N GLN A 90 -7.90 7.30 -14.33
CA GLN A 90 -8.44 6.55 -15.47
C GLN A 90 -7.42 6.45 -16.61
N SER A 91 -6.71 7.53 -16.94
CA SER A 91 -5.65 7.51 -17.97
C SER A 91 -4.51 6.56 -17.62
N LEU A 92 -4.09 6.50 -16.35
CA LEU A 92 -3.08 5.54 -15.89
C LEU A 92 -3.57 4.10 -16.00
N VAL A 93 -4.83 3.83 -15.67
CA VAL A 93 -5.43 2.50 -15.82
C VAL A 93 -5.53 2.12 -17.29
N ALA A 94 -5.93 3.06 -18.17
CA ALA A 94 -5.99 2.83 -19.61
C ALA A 94 -4.62 2.50 -20.20
N LEU A 95 -3.57 3.25 -19.82
CA LEU A 95 -2.18 2.95 -20.17
C LEU A 95 -1.78 1.54 -19.74
N ALA A 96 -2.08 1.18 -18.49
CA ALA A 96 -1.78 -0.15 -17.97
C ALA A 96 -2.56 -1.28 -18.68
N LYS A 97 -3.79 -1.02 -19.16
CA LYS A 97 -4.56 -1.97 -19.99
C LYS A 97 -3.90 -2.15 -21.35
N ALA A 98 -3.55 -1.05 -22.02
CA ALA A 98 -2.89 -1.10 -23.32
C ALA A 98 -1.58 -1.89 -23.25
N ARG A 99 -0.74 -1.62 -22.24
CA ARG A 99 0.50 -2.38 -22.04
C ARG A 99 0.25 -3.87 -21.79
N ARG A 100 -0.81 -4.21 -21.04
CA ARG A 100 -1.19 -5.61 -20.79
C ARG A 100 -1.61 -6.31 -22.07
N GLU A 101 -2.43 -5.66 -22.90
CA GLU A 101 -2.89 -6.20 -24.17
C GLU A 101 -1.75 -6.41 -25.16
N GLU A 102 -0.83 -5.45 -25.26
CA GLU A 102 0.43 -5.63 -26.00
C GLU A 102 1.19 -6.85 -25.49
N GLY A 103 1.42 -6.96 -24.17
CA GLY A 103 2.14 -8.12 -23.62
C GLY A 103 1.44 -9.46 -23.83
N LEU A 104 0.11 -9.48 -23.93
CA LEU A 104 -0.65 -10.68 -24.28
C LEU A 104 -0.51 -11.02 -25.76
N ARG A 105 -0.56 -10.03 -26.64
CA ARG A 105 -0.33 -10.20 -28.09
C ARG A 105 1.09 -10.69 -28.37
N ASP A 106 2.07 -10.08 -27.73
CA ASP A 106 3.48 -10.48 -27.81
C ASP A 106 3.67 -11.94 -27.39
N ALA A 107 2.98 -12.37 -26.33
CA ALA A 107 3.05 -13.76 -25.84
C ALA A 107 2.34 -14.78 -26.74
N LEU A 108 1.39 -14.35 -27.57
CA LEU A 108 0.66 -15.19 -28.51
C LEU A 108 1.29 -15.22 -29.91
N GLY A 109 2.22 -14.32 -30.22
CA GLY A 109 2.79 -14.15 -31.56
C GLY A 109 3.97 -15.06 -31.91
N ASP A 110 4.35 -15.03 -33.19
CA ASP A 110 5.33 -15.94 -33.82
C ASP A 110 6.82 -15.55 -33.61
N GLY A 111 7.12 -14.62 -32.71
CA GLY A 111 8.49 -14.28 -32.31
C GLY A 111 9.29 -13.36 -33.25
N LYS A 112 8.66 -12.64 -34.19
CA LYS A 112 9.30 -11.53 -34.96
C LYS A 112 8.50 -10.22 -34.85
N GLU A 113 9.25 -9.11 -34.77
CA GLU A 113 8.96 -7.80 -34.14
C GLU A 113 7.91 -6.90 -34.84
N PRO A 114 7.18 -6.00 -34.11
CA PRO A 114 7.79 -4.94 -33.30
C PRO A 114 7.41 -4.93 -31.81
N PRO A 115 8.33 -4.44 -30.94
CA PRO A 115 7.96 -4.06 -29.58
C PRO A 115 6.83 -3.02 -29.66
N GLY A 116 5.67 -3.39 -29.11
CA GLY A 116 4.51 -2.51 -28.92
C GLY A 116 4.93 -1.11 -28.46
N VAL A 117 4.14 -0.10 -28.82
CA VAL A 117 4.51 1.31 -28.61
C VAL A 117 4.81 1.58 -27.13
N PHE A 118 4.08 0.92 -26.22
CA PHE A 118 4.30 1.05 -24.77
C PHE A 118 5.33 0.08 -24.19
N SER A 119 5.84 -0.88 -24.96
CA SER A 119 6.86 -1.84 -24.53
C SER A 119 8.29 -1.37 -24.75
N ARG A 120 8.47 -0.29 -25.53
CA ARG A 120 9.78 0.33 -25.79
C ARG A 120 10.28 1.03 -24.52
N ILE A 121 11.36 0.52 -23.94
CA ILE A 121 12.02 1.11 -22.77
C ILE A 121 13.06 2.11 -23.25
N VAL A 122 13.01 3.33 -22.73
CA VAL A 122 14.05 4.34 -22.95
C VAL A 122 15.29 3.92 -22.16
N GLN A 123 16.38 3.63 -22.86
CA GLN A 123 17.68 3.34 -22.23
C GLN A 123 18.34 4.67 -21.84
N SER A 124 18.53 4.91 -20.55
CA SER A 124 19.36 6.02 -20.05
C SER A 124 20.80 5.54 -19.90
N HIS A 125 21.73 6.12 -20.65
CA HIS A 125 23.18 5.91 -20.52
C HIS A 125 23.77 6.72 -19.37
#